data_AF-A0A821XYA5-F1
#
_entry.id   AF-A0A821XYA5-F1
#
_cell.length_a   1.000
_cell.length_b   1.000
_cell.length_c   1.000
_cell.angle_alpha   90.00
_cell.angle_beta   90.00
_cell.angle_gamma   90.00
#
_symmetry.space_group_name_H-M   'P 1'
#
loop_
_entity.id
_entity.type
_entity.pdbx_description
1 polymer ?
#
loop_
_entity_poly.entity_id
_entity_poly.type
_entity_poly.pdbx_seq_one_letter_code
_entity_poly.pdbx_strand_id
1 'polypeptide(L)'
;MVRTRKRRIRCAAQVRRNKVVQEYLKEKEEYEKMIMEAKTESWRNFCTRQEREGMWQGIYRVVNHTTKRVEDIPLIANGKYCDSRESAMLLAETFYPPDEPSEDTEEQKRVRADAEGANDGSRNNDIQDPPFTNFELERAVNSFNPKRHRAGTV
;
A
#
# COMPACT_ATOMS: atom_id res chain seq x y z
N MET A 1 6.49 -28.95 -15.42
CA MET A 1 5.91 -29.43 -16.70
C MET A 1 5.79 -28.36 -17.80
N VAL A 2 5.31 -27.15 -17.53
CA VAL A 2 5.02 -26.16 -18.59
C VAL A 2 6.26 -25.65 -19.34
N ARG A 3 7.39 -25.43 -18.62
CA ARG A 3 8.64 -24.94 -19.23
C ARG A 3 9.26 -25.93 -20.22
N THR A 4 9.18 -27.24 -19.96
CA THR A 4 9.74 -28.28 -20.83
C THR A 4 8.93 -28.47 -22.11
N ARG A 5 7.59 -28.34 -22.06
CA ARG A 5 6.71 -28.44 -23.24
C ARG A 5 6.81 -27.23 -24.17
N LYS A 6 6.90 -26.00 -23.64
CA LYS A 6 7.13 -24.79 -24.46
C LYS A 6 8.44 -24.86 -25.25
N ARG A 7 9.48 -25.50 -24.68
CA ARG A 7 10.74 -25.78 -25.39
C ARG A 7 10.55 -26.77 -26.54
N ARG A 8 9.75 -27.84 -26.35
CA ARG A 8 9.45 -28.81 -27.42
C ARG A 8 8.76 -28.18 -28.63
N ILE A 9 7.81 -27.26 -28.42
CA ILE A 9 7.16 -26.51 -29.51
C ILE A 9 8.18 -25.64 -30.26
N ARG A 10 9.07 -24.96 -29.54
CA ARG A 10 10.07 -24.07 -30.13
C ARG A 10 11.07 -24.83 -30.99
N CYS A 11 11.50 -26.01 -30.54
CA CYS A 11 12.47 -26.87 -31.22
C CYS A 11 11.84 -27.83 -32.25
N ALA A 12 10.51 -27.81 -32.44
CA ALA A 12 9.84 -28.67 -33.40
C ALA A 12 10.11 -28.23 -34.85
N ALA A 13 10.46 -29.19 -35.70
CA ALA A 13 10.58 -28.98 -37.14
C ALA A 13 9.24 -28.48 -37.72
N GLN A 14 9.31 -27.58 -38.72
CA GLN A 14 8.15 -26.86 -39.25
C GLN A 14 6.99 -27.78 -39.66
N VAL A 15 7.30 -28.92 -40.29
CA VAL A 15 6.33 -29.94 -40.73
C VAL A 15 5.54 -30.56 -39.56
N ARG A 16 6.17 -30.74 -38.39
CA ARG A 16 5.57 -31.37 -37.21
C ARG A 16 5.07 -30.38 -36.17
N ARG A 17 5.35 -29.09 -36.35
CA ARG A 17 5.05 -28.03 -35.39
C ARG A 17 3.56 -27.95 -35.06
N ASN A 18 2.71 -28.02 -36.09
CA ASN A 18 1.25 -27.97 -35.90
C ASN A 18 0.74 -29.13 -35.04
N LYS A 19 1.23 -30.35 -35.26
CA LYS A 19 0.87 -31.52 -34.46
C LYS A 19 1.28 -31.35 -32.99
N VAL A 20 2.52 -30.91 -32.75
CA VAL A 20 3.04 -30.68 -31.38
C VAL A 20 2.27 -29.57 -30.66
N VAL A 21 1.84 -28.53 -31.37
CA VAL A 21 1.02 -27.45 -30.80
C VAL A 21 -0.38 -27.97 -30.44
N GLN A 22 -1.03 -28.75 -31.31
CA GLN A 22 -2.34 -29.34 -31.04
C GLN A 22 -2.31 -30.28 -29.83
N GLU A 23 -1.30 -31.14 -29.73
CA GLU A 23 -1.09 -32.00 -28.56
C GLU A 23 -0.94 -31.19 -27.27
N TYR A 24 -0.14 -30.12 -27.30
CA TYR A 24 0.01 -29.23 -26.14
C TYR A 24 -1.30 -28.53 -25.74
N LEU A 25 -2.08 -28.06 -26.70
CA LEU A 25 -3.35 -27.38 -26.42
C LEU A 25 -4.36 -28.33 -25.79
N LYS A 26 -4.47 -29.55 -26.31
CA LYS A 26 -5.36 -30.58 -25.75
C LYS A 26 -4.96 -30.94 -24.31
N GLU A 27 -3.68 -31.19 -24.06
CA GLU A 27 -3.19 -31.49 -22.71
C GLU A 27 -3.36 -30.30 -21.75
N LYS A 28 -3.25 -29.06 -22.25
CA LYS A 28 -3.49 -27.85 -21.46
C LYS A 28 -4.96 -27.75 -21.06
N GLU A 29 -5.87 -28.00 -21.99
CA GLU A 29 -7.32 -28.01 -21.74
C GLU A 29 -7.70 -29.10 -20.73
N GLU A 30 -7.17 -30.31 -20.88
CA GLU A 30 -7.36 -31.41 -19.93
C GLU A 30 -6.85 -31.04 -18.54
N TYR A 31 -5.67 -30.43 -18.44
CA TYR A 31 -5.12 -29.98 -17.17
C TYR A 31 -5.94 -28.86 -16.53
N GLU A 32 -6.41 -27.90 -17.31
CA GLU A 32 -7.30 -26.82 -16.84
C GLU A 32 -8.63 -27.38 -16.34
N LYS A 33 -9.20 -28.37 -17.05
CA LYS A 33 -10.39 -29.09 -16.62
C LYS A 33 -10.16 -29.83 -15.30
N MET A 34 -9.07 -30.58 -15.17
CA MET A 34 -8.71 -31.26 -13.91
C MET A 34 -8.55 -30.29 -12.76
N ILE A 35 -7.97 -29.09 -12.98
CA ILE A 35 -7.89 -28.05 -11.96
C ILE A 35 -9.29 -27.60 -11.53
N MET A 36 -10.19 -27.36 -12.48
CA MET A 36 -11.56 -26.91 -12.17
C MET A 36 -12.36 -27.97 -11.44
N GLU A 37 -12.24 -29.24 -11.84
CA GLU A 37 -12.84 -30.39 -11.17
C GLU A 37 -12.29 -30.53 -9.74
N ALA A 38 -10.96 -30.52 -9.57
CA ALA A 38 -10.33 -30.61 -8.25
C ALA A 38 -10.71 -29.43 -7.34
N LYS A 39 -10.82 -28.21 -7.86
CA LYS A 39 -11.32 -27.05 -7.11
C LYS A 39 -12.75 -27.27 -6.65
N THR A 40 -13.62 -27.72 -7.56
CA THR A 40 -15.04 -27.94 -7.27
C THR A 40 -15.22 -29.08 -6.26
N GLU A 41 -14.49 -30.16 -6.42
CA GLU A 41 -14.49 -31.30 -5.50
C GLU A 41 -13.92 -30.93 -4.14
N SER A 42 -12.81 -30.20 -4.09
CA SER A 42 -12.26 -29.67 -2.84
C SER A 42 -13.25 -28.74 -2.13
N TRP A 43 -13.95 -27.88 -2.86
CA TRP A 43 -14.96 -26.99 -2.30
C TRP A 43 -16.20 -27.74 -1.81
N ARG A 44 -16.66 -28.72 -2.59
CA ARG A 44 -17.76 -29.60 -2.20
C ARG A 44 -17.40 -30.37 -0.93
N ASN A 45 -16.23 -31.00 -0.89
CA ASN A 45 -15.72 -31.74 0.26
C ASN A 45 -15.54 -30.85 1.48
N PHE A 46 -15.11 -29.60 1.30
CA PHE A 46 -15.05 -28.60 2.36
C PHE A 46 -16.44 -28.29 2.93
N CYS A 47 -17.43 -28.04 2.06
CA CYS A 47 -18.80 -27.76 2.49
C CYS A 47 -19.52 -28.96 3.12
N THR A 48 -19.24 -30.19 2.64
CA THR A 48 -19.89 -31.43 3.12
C THR A 48 -19.20 -32.03 4.35
N ARG A 49 -17.96 -31.65 4.67
CA ARG A 49 -17.31 -31.95 5.96
C ARG A 49 -18.02 -31.18 7.07
N GLN A 50 -19.15 -31.71 7.52
CA GLN A 50 -19.83 -31.29 8.73
C GLN A 50 -19.08 -31.88 9.94
N GLU A 51 -17.94 -31.29 10.27
CA GLU A 51 -17.40 -31.37 11.63
C GLU A 51 -17.87 -30.12 12.38
N ARG A 52 -17.97 -30.22 13.70
CA ARG A 52 -18.65 -29.29 14.63
C ARG A 52 -18.13 -27.83 14.63
N GLU A 53 -17.26 -27.46 13.71
CA GLU A 53 -16.81 -26.09 13.45
C GLU A 53 -17.70 -25.44 12.38
N GLY A 54 -18.31 -24.29 12.71
CA GLY A 54 -19.06 -23.52 11.72
C GLY A 54 -18.21 -23.17 10.50
N MET A 55 -18.85 -23.04 9.33
CA MET A 55 -18.22 -22.72 8.03
C MET A 55 -17.12 -21.65 8.09
N TRP A 56 -17.29 -20.67 8.96
CA TRP A 56 -16.37 -19.56 9.16
C TRP A 56 -15.08 -19.91 9.90
N GLN A 57 -15.08 -20.92 10.79
CA GLN A 57 -13.91 -21.28 11.59
C GLN A 57 -12.74 -21.78 10.74
N GLY A 58 -13.04 -22.58 9.70
CA GLY A 58 -12.04 -23.01 8.72
C GLY A 58 -11.48 -21.85 7.90
N ILE A 59 -12.34 -20.90 7.50
CA ILE A 59 -11.93 -19.71 6.75
C ILE A 59 -11.04 -18.81 7.62
N TYR A 60 -11.42 -18.55 8.87
CA TYR A 60 -10.60 -17.77 9.80
C TYR A 60 -9.26 -18.43 10.08
N ARG A 61 -9.20 -19.76 10.17
CA ARG A 61 -7.92 -20.48 10.35
C ARG A 61 -6.99 -20.31 9.15
N VAL A 62 -7.52 -20.39 7.93
CA VAL A 62 -6.75 -20.16 6.70
C VAL A 62 -6.29 -18.70 6.60
N VAL A 63 -7.17 -17.73 6.86
CA VAL A 63 -6.84 -16.30 6.84
C VAL A 63 -5.79 -15.95 7.90
N ASN A 64 -5.88 -16.54 9.09
CA ASN A 64 -4.90 -16.36 10.16
C ASN A 64 -3.58 -17.12 9.92
N HIS A 65 -3.54 -18.10 9.01
CA HIS A 65 -2.34 -18.86 8.65
C HIS A 65 -1.71 -18.43 7.32
N THR A 66 -2.40 -17.60 6.52
CA THR A 66 -1.75 -16.84 5.46
C THR A 66 -0.81 -15.81 6.07
N THR A 67 0.38 -15.66 5.46
CA THR A 67 1.42 -14.72 5.90
C THR A 67 0.82 -13.37 6.25
N LYS A 68 1.06 -12.89 7.47
CA LYS A 68 0.64 -11.56 7.92
C LYS A 68 1.01 -10.51 6.87
N ARG A 69 0.18 -9.50 6.68
CA ARG A 69 0.50 -8.41 5.76
C ARG A 69 1.80 -7.78 6.23
N VAL A 70 2.66 -7.39 5.30
CA VAL A 70 3.96 -6.76 5.63
C VAL A 70 3.77 -5.52 6.51
N GLU A 71 2.65 -4.82 6.32
CA GLU A 71 2.22 -3.65 7.12
C GLU A 71 1.86 -3.98 8.58
N ASP A 72 1.52 -5.23 8.89
CA ASP A 72 1.19 -5.69 10.25
C ASP A 72 2.43 -6.16 11.03
N ILE A 73 3.62 -6.07 10.41
CA ILE A 73 4.89 -6.48 11.03
C ILE A 73 5.47 -5.26 11.76
N PRO A 74 5.64 -5.31 13.09
CA PRO A 74 6.22 -4.20 13.84
C PRO A 74 7.64 -3.90 13.34
N LEU A 75 8.00 -2.61 13.30
CA LEU A 75 9.34 -2.17 12.97
C LEU A 75 10.37 -2.78 13.92
N ILE A 76 11.54 -3.13 13.41
CA ILE A 76 12.64 -3.68 14.20
C ILE A 76 13.77 -2.66 14.21
N ALA A 77 14.10 -2.14 15.39
CA ALA A 77 15.28 -1.31 15.62
C ALA A 77 16.23 -2.04 16.57
N ASN A 78 17.52 -2.10 16.23
CA ASN A 78 18.55 -2.73 17.05
C ASN A 78 18.21 -4.17 17.50
N GLY A 79 17.54 -4.94 16.63
CA GLY A 79 17.14 -6.32 16.90
C GLY A 79 15.94 -6.49 17.85
N LYS A 80 15.26 -5.40 18.24
CA LYS A 80 14.05 -5.43 19.06
C LYS A 80 12.85 -4.87 18.29
N TYR A 81 11.67 -5.45 18.50
CA TYR A 81 10.42 -4.88 17.98
C TYR A 81 10.12 -3.55 18.67
N CYS A 82 9.88 -2.53 17.86
CA CYS A 82 9.48 -1.21 18.31
C CYS A 82 7.99 -1.21 18.69
N ASP A 83 7.67 -0.52 19.78
CA ASP A 83 6.28 -0.16 20.07
C ASP A 83 5.76 0.87 19.04
N SER A 84 4.44 1.12 19.00
CA SER A 84 3.80 2.07 18.08
C SER A 84 4.43 3.46 18.18
N ARG A 85 4.70 3.94 19.40
CA ARG A 85 5.34 5.24 19.63
C ARG A 85 6.80 5.26 19.17
N GLU A 86 7.56 4.23 19.53
CA GLU A 86 8.97 4.09 19.14
C GLU A 86 9.10 4.00 17.61
N SER A 87 8.19 3.28 16.97
CA SER A 87 8.08 3.18 15.51
C SER A 87 7.83 4.54 14.87
N ALA A 88 6.86 5.30 15.38
CA ALA A 88 6.56 6.63 14.88
C ALA A 88 7.73 7.60 15.07
N MET A 89 8.41 7.56 16.21
CA MET A 89 9.59 8.36 16.49
C MET A 89 10.74 8.00 15.55
N LEU A 90 11.03 6.71 15.38
CA LEU A 90 12.07 6.24 14.46
C LEU A 90 11.82 6.69 13.03
N LEU A 91 10.56 6.61 12.56
CA LEU A 91 10.18 7.11 11.24
C LEU A 91 10.37 8.62 11.15
N ALA A 92 9.94 9.38 12.16
CA ALA A 92 10.10 10.83 12.19
C ALA A 92 11.57 11.23 12.11
N GLU A 93 12.43 10.63 12.94
CA GLU A 93 13.86 10.92 12.95
C GLU A 93 14.57 10.51 11.65
N THR A 94 14.15 9.39 11.04
CA THR A 94 14.77 8.88 9.81
C THR A 94 14.40 9.72 8.59
N PHE A 95 13.13 10.14 8.48
CA PHE A 95 12.64 10.88 7.32
C PHE A 95 12.72 12.40 7.48
N TYR A 96 12.78 12.90 8.72
CA TYR A 96 12.83 14.32 9.06
C TYR A 96 13.92 14.56 10.12
N PRO A 97 15.21 14.39 9.75
CA PRO A 97 16.29 14.71 10.66
C PRO A 97 16.29 16.21 11.03
N PRO A 98 16.92 16.59 12.15
CA PRO A 98 17.09 17.99 12.51
C PRO A 98 17.80 18.77 11.39
N ASP A 99 17.25 19.94 11.03
CA ASP A 99 17.85 20.82 10.02
C ASP A 99 18.95 21.67 10.68
N GLU A 100 20.23 21.38 10.39
CA GLU A 100 21.38 22.10 10.95
C GLU A 100 22.04 23.02 9.91
N PRO A 101 22.08 24.35 10.14
CA PRO A 101 22.67 25.30 9.18
C PRO A 101 24.15 25.11 8.89
N SER A 102 24.87 24.41 9.75
CA SER A 102 26.28 24.07 9.56
C SER A 102 26.51 23.00 8.50
N GLU A 103 25.52 22.13 8.24
CA GLU A 103 25.63 21.07 7.24
C GLU A 103 25.22 21.52 5.83
N ASP A 104 24.70 22.75 5.72
CA ASP A 104 24.26 23.31 4.45
C ASP A 104 25.41 23.49 3.45
N THR A 105 25.13 23.10 2.21
CA THR A 105 25.84 23.57 1.02
C THR A 105 25.60 25.07 0.77
N GLU A 106 26.48 25.71 0.01
CA GLU A 106 26.34 27.14 -0.32
C GLU A 106 25.02 27.49 -1.02
N GLU A 107 24.45 26.57 -1.79
CA GLU A 107 23.12 26.76 -2.39
C GLU A 107 22.01 26.73 -1.33
N GLN A 108 22.07 25.78 -0.39
CA GLN A 108 21.09 25.68 0.71
C GLN A 108 21.14 26.90 1.63
N LYS A 109 22.34 27.41 1.94
CA LYS A 109 22.50 28.66 2.72
C LYS A 109 21.83 29.85 2.06
N ARG A 110 21.97 29.99 0.74
CA ARG A 110 21.31 31.06 -0.03
C ARG A 110 19.79 30.91 0.02
N VAL A 111 19.27 29.70 -0.20
CA VAL A 111 17.82 29.43 -0.10
C VAL A 111 17.29 29.74 1.29
N ARG A 112 18.01 29.37 2.36
CA ARG A 112 17.59 29.70 3.73
C ARG A 112 17.59 31.21 3.97
N ALA A 113 18.65 31.93 3.57
CA ALA A 113 18.71 33.38 3.70
C ALA A 113 17.60 34.10 2.90
N ASP A 114 17.29 33.61 1.69
CA ASP A 114 16.20 34.15 0.87
C ASP A 114 14.82 33.89 1.51
N ALA A 115 14.62 32.71 2.09
CA ALA A 115 13.40 32.34 2.79
C ALA A 115 13.22 33.13 4.10
N GLU A 116 14.28 33.32 4.88
CA GLU A 116 14.29 34.17 6.07
C GLU A 116 13.95 35.62 5.71
N GLY A 117 14.54 36.15 4.64
CA GLY A 117 14.22 37.48 4.13
C GLY A 117 12.82 37.63 3.52
N ALA A 118 12.18 36.53 3.10
CA ALA A 118 10.77 36.52 2.70
C ALA A 118 9.83 36.51 3.91
N ASN A 119 10.23 35.82 5.00
CA ASN A 119 9.43 35.66 6.21
C ASN A 119 9.61 36.78 7.25
N ASP A 120 10.56 37.71 7.07
CA ASP A 120 10.87 38.76 8.06
C ASP A 120 9.71 39.75 8.33
N GLY A 121 8.62 39.65 7.57
CA GLY A 121 7.41 40.45 7.75
C GLY A 121 7.54 41.92 7.34
N SER A 122 8.76 42.43 7.12
CA SER A 122 9.00 43.76 6.56
C SER A 122 8.57 43.88 5.10
N ARG A 123 8.49 42.75 4.37
CA ARG A 123 7.88 42.66 3.03
C ARG A 123 6.36 42.51 3.05
N ASN A 124 5.74 42.17 4.19
CA ASN A 124 4.29 41.92 4.29
C ASN A 124 3.43 43.21 4.35
N ASN A 125 4.01 44.36 4.04
CA ASN A 125 3.26 45.57 3.71
C ASN A 125 3.02 45.71 2.19
N ASP A 126 3.17 44.61 1.44
CA ASP A 126 2.76 44.57 0.06
C ASP A 126 1.25 44.83 -0.04
N ILE A 127 0.88 45.93 -0.69
CA ILE A 127 -0.51 46.39 -0.90
C ILE A 127 -1.40 45.29 -1.52
N GLN A 128 -0.79 44.26 -2.12
CA GLN A 128 -1.49 43.14 -2.75
C GLN A 128 -1.94 42.03 -1.78
N ASP A 129 -1.42 41.96 -0.55
CA ASP A 129 -1.85 40.96 0.44
C ASP A 129 -1.94 41.58 1.84
N PRO A 130 -2.98 42.39 2.11
CA PRO A 130 -3.15 43.03 3.41
C PRO A 130 -3.46 41.99 4.50
N PRO A 131 -3.11 42.29 5.77
CA PRO A 131 -3.45 41.39 6.87
C PRO A 131 -4.96 41.23 6.99
N PHE A 132 -5.40 40.02 7.37
CA PHE A 132 -6.82 39.73 7.59
C PHE A 132 -7.46 40.72 8.55
N THR A 133 -8.64 41.18 8.19
CA THR A 133 -9.42 42.07 9.05
C THR A 133 -10.21 41.27 10.09
N ASN A 134 -10.48 41.88 11.25
CA ASN A 134 -11.32 41.24 12.29
C ASN A 134 -12.70 40.84 11.76
N PHE A 135 -13.25 41.61 10.82
CA PHE A 135 -14.52 41.30 10.18
C PHE A 135 -14.47 40.00 9.34
N GLU A 136 -13.37 39.77 8.62
CA GLU A 136 -13.17 38.54 7.85
C GLU A 136 -13.02 37.32 8.77
N LEU A 137 -12.30 37.49 9.88
CA LEU A 137 -12.18 36.47 10.92
C LEU A 137 -13.55 36.11 11.51
N GLU A 138 -14.34 37.10 11.93
CA GLU A 138 -15.69 36.87 12.46
C GLU A 138 -16.62 36.22 11.43
N ARG A 139 -16.56 36.66 10.17
CA ARG A 139 -17.34 36.06 9.08
C ARG A 139 -16.94 34.60 8.84
N ALA A 140 -15.65 34.30 8.85
CA ALA A 140 -15.15 32.93 8.69
C ALA A 140 -15.61 32.05 9.86
N VAL A 141 -15.45 32.52 11.10
CA VAL A 141 -15.90 31.82 12.32
C VAL A 141 -17.40 31.50 12.25
N ASN A 142 -18.22 32.47 11.85
CA ASN A 142 -19.68 32.30 11.74
C ASN A 142 -20.10 31.44 10.53
N SER A 143 -19.24 31.28 9.53
CA SER A 143 -19.49 30.43 8.36
C SER A 143 -19.26 28.93 8.62
N PHE A 144 -18.57 28.58 9.72
CA PHE A 144 -18.43 27.18 10.11
C PHE A 144 -19.78 26.61 10.53
N ASN A 145 -20.34 25.76 9.68
CA ASN A 145 -21.61 25.10 9.95
C ASN A 145 -21.43 24.02 11.04
N PRO A 146 -22.05 24.18 12.23
CA PRO A 146 -21.88 23.22 13.33
C PRO A 146 -22.44 21.82 13.01
N LYS A 147 -23.27 21.69 11.96
CA LYS A 147 -23.79 20.39 11.50
C LYS A 147 -22.82 19.60 10.63
N ARG A 148 -21.75 20.20 10.08
CA ARG A 148 -20.75 19.46 9.27
C ARG A 148 -19.81 18.58 10.10
N HIS A 149 -19.74 18.76 11.42
CA HIS A 149 -18.92 17.93 12.32
C HIS A 149 -19.69 16.82 13.07
N ARG A 150 -21.04 16.73 12.96
CA ARG A 150 -21.83 15.61 13.52
C ARG A 150 -22.18 14.55 12.47
N ALA A 151 -21.22 14.17 11.64
CA ALA A 151 -21.31 12.98 10.81
C ALA A 151 -20.18 12.04 11.24
N GLY A 152 -20.37 11.38 12.40
CA GLY A 152 -19.40 10.43 12.92
C GLY A 152 -19.34 10.33 14.44
N THR A 153 -20.46 10.06 15.11
CA THR A 153 -20.43 9.37 16.41
C THR A 153 -21.70 8.53 16.52
N VAL A 154 -21.47 7.22 16.55
CA VAL A 154 -22.30 6.05 16.97
C VAL A 154 -23.81 6.27 17.08
#